data_AF-A0A2W6YVB0-F1
#
_entry.id   AF-A0A2W6YVB0-F1
#
_cell.length_a   1.000
_cell.length_b   1.000
_cell.length_c   1.000
_cell.angle_alpha   90.00
_cell.angle_beta   90.00
_cell.angle_gamma   90.00
#
_symmetry.space_group_name_H-M   'P 1'
#
loop_
_entity.id
_entity.type
_entity.pdbx_description
1 polymer ?
#
loop_
_entity_poly.entity_id
_entity_poly.type
_entity_poly.pdbx_seq_one_letter_code
_entity_poly.pdbx_strand_id
1 'polypeptide(L)'
;MTYAPDFSNPNRAPVMGIMDLARLDDAEIAEGYADGRDGLACGDNRSRSYWHGHRNGSRDAGRREGDMWDSILTAAVCPGGRGIDTLAARTDAARDVLRSIGEASAPPMADRTLPSRS
;
A
#
# COMPACT_ATOMS: atom_id res chain seq x y z
N MET A 1 -6.92 2.79 17.59
CA MET A 1 -6.18 3.26 16.42
C MET A 1 -7.18 3.45 15.29
N THR A 2 -7.38 4.66 14.78
CA THR A 2 -8.42 4.92 13.79
C THR A 2 -7.98 4.40 12.43
N TYR A 3 -8.77 3.53 11.81
CA TYR A 3 -8.58 3.10 10.41
C TYR A 3 -8.80 4.23 9.40
N ALA A 4 -9.20 5.41 9.88
CA ALA A 4 -9.40 6.58 9.07
C ALA A 4 -8.09 6.95 8.35
N PRO A 5 -8.14 7.16 7.03
CA PRO A 5 -6.99 7.67 6.31
C PRO A 5 -6.60 9.03 6.86
N ASP A 6 -5.30 9.24 6.99
CA ASP A 6 -4.72 10.52 7.34
C ASP A 6 -3.97 11.04 6.12
N PHE A 7 -4.60 11.97 5.38
CA PHE A 7 -4.03 12.57 4.19
C PHE A 7 -2.85 13.51 4.50
N SER A 8 -2.66 13.91 5.76
CA SER A 8 -1.49 14.69 6.19
C SER A 8 -0.25 13.82 6.40
N ASN A 9 -0.45 12.50 6.59
CA ASN A 9 0.62 11.51 6.67
C ASN A 9 0.65 10.65 5.40
N PRO A 10 1.66 10.79 4.52
CA PRO A 10 1.72 10.02 3.28
C PRO A 10 1.77 8.49 3.51
N ASN A 11 2.22 8.03 4.68
CA ASN A 11 2.22 6.61 5.04
C ASN A 11 0.83 6.09 5.47
N ARG A 12 -0.15 6.98 5.65
CA ARG A 12 -1.55 6.67 5.99
C ARG A 12 -2.52 7.15 4.91
N ALA A 13 -1.99 7.56 3.75
CA ALA A 13 -2.77 7.92 2.59
C ALA A 13 -3.23 6.65 1.84
N PRO A 14 -4.54 6.51 1.54
CA PRO A 14 -5.09 5.35 0.85
C PRO A 14 -4.46 5.17 -0.53
N VAL A 15 -4.34 3.92 -0.95
CA VAL A 15 -3.91 3.54 -2.31
C VAL A 15 -5.17 3.51 -3.15
N MET A 16 -5.23 4.31 -4.22
CA MET A 16 -6.47 4.52 -4.99
C MET A 16 -6.36 4.11 -6.46
N GLY A 17 -5.19 3.69 -6.92
CA GLY A 17 -4.98 3.36 -8.32
C GLY A 17 -3.79 2.44 -8.55
N ILE A 18 -3.69 1.93 -9.77
CA ILE A 18 -2.67 0.92 -10.11
C ILE A 18 -1.24 1.45 -10.05
N MET A 19 -1.02 2.73 -10.39
CA MET A 19 0.30 3.36 -10.28
C MET A 19 0.71 3.58 -8.82
N ASP A 20 -0.25 3.83 -7.92
CA ASP A 20 0.04 3.90 -6.49
C ASP A 20 0.39 2.53 -5.94
N LEU A 21 -0.36 1.51 -6.32
CA LEU A 21 -0.12 0.12 -5.93
C LEU A 21 1.25 -0.36 -6.42
N ALA A 22 1.62 -0.04 -7.65
CA ALA A 22 2.90 -0.42 -8.26
C ALA A 22 4.13 0.18 -7.57
N ARG A 23 3.97 1.30 -6.84
CA ARG A 23 5.06 1.93 -6.06
C ARG A 23 5.30 1.28 -4.71
N LEU A 24 4.41 0.41 -4.25
CA LEU A 24 4.54 -0.22 -2.93
C LEU A 24 5.54 -1.38 -2.99
N ASP A 25 6.15 -1.63 -1.83
CA ASP A 25 7.04 -2.76 -1.59
C ASP A 25 6.20 -4.01 -1.21
N ASP A 26 6.33 -5.07 -2.01
CA ASP A 26 5.57 -6.31 -1.83
C ASP A 26 5.92 -7.03 -0.52
N ALA A 27 7.16 -6.93 -0.04
CA ALA A 27 7.59 -7.57 1.20
C ALA A 27 6.97 -6.86 2.41
N GLU A 28 6.96 -5.53 2.42
CA GLU A 28 6.30 -4.75 3.46
C GLU A 28 4.77 -4.94 3.44
N ILE A 29 4.16 -5.05 2.25
CA ILE A 29 2.73 -5.39 2.12
C ILE A 29 2.45 -6.76 2.76
N ALA A 30 3.29 -7.76 2.48
CA ALA A 30 3.11 -9.10 3.01
C ALA A 30 3.26 -9.14 4.55
N GLU A 31 4.26 -8.44 5.11
CA GLU A 31 4.42 -8.26 6.56
C GLU A 31 3.18 -7.61 7.17
N GLY A 32 2.77 -6.46 6.63
CA GLY A 32 1.61 -5.73 7.11
C GLY A 32 0.33 -6.57 7.03
N TYR A 33 0.13 -7.32 5.94
CA TYR A 33 -1.03 -8.20 5.77
C TYR A 33 -1.12 -9.25 6.88
N ALA A 34 -0.01 -9.93 7.19
CA ALA A 34 0.02 -10.92 8.26
C ALA A 34 -0.35 -10.29 9.61
N ASP A 35 0.28 -9.18 9.96
CA ASP A 35 0.03 -8.47 11.22
C ASP A 35 -1.42 -7.97 11.32
N GLY A 36 -1.97 -7.43 10.23
CA GLY A 36 -3.35 -6.98 10.16
C GLY A 36 -4.36 -8.11 10.28
N ARG A 37 -4.06 -9.26 9.66
CA ARG A 37 -4.87 -10.49 9.76
C ARG A 37 -4.88 -11.04 11.18
N ASP A 38 -3.74 -10.99 11.88
CA ASP A 38 -3.60 -11.45 13.25
C ASP A 38 -4.18 -10.46 14.27
N GLY A 39 -4.46 -9.22 13.84
CA GLY A 39 -5.05 -8.18 14.68
C GLY A 39 -4.03 -7.41 15.52
N LEU A 40 -2.76 -7.43 15.11
CA LEU A 40 -1.71 -6.63 15.71
C LEU A 40 -1.92 -5.15 15.39
N ALA A 41 -1.45 -4.29 16.28
CA ALA A 41 -1.49 -2.85 16.03
C ALA A 41 -0.50 -2.48 14.90
N CYS A 42 -0.96 -1.69 13.93
CA CYS A 42 -0.11 -1.24 12.82
C CYS A 42 1.09 -0.42 13.31
N GLY A 43 0.95 0.37 14.39
CA GLY A 43 1.95 1.35 14.80
C GLY A 43 1.99 2.58 13.88
N ASP A 44 2.54 3.71 14.37
CA ASP A 44 2.52 5.00 13.64
C ASP A 44 3.75 5.23 12.75
N ASN A 45 4.81 4.45 12.95
CA ASN A 45 6.11 4.57 12.26
C ASN A 45 6.26 3.63 11.05
N ARG A 46 5.17 3.00 10.59
CA ARG A 46 5.20 2.07 9.44
C ARG A 46 4.99 2.75 8.10
N SER A 47 5.58 2.18 7.05
CA SER A 47 5.49 2.65 5.66
C SER A 47 4.05 2.60 5.11
N ARG A 48 3.84 3.26 3.97
CA ARG A 48 2.58 3.16 3.21
C ARG A 48 2.31 1.72 2.73
N SER A 49 3.35 0.99 2.31
CA SER A 49 3.26 -0.40 1.86
C SER A 49 2.76 -1.30 2.97
N TYR A 50 3.38 -1.23 4.15
CA TYR A 50 2.96 -1.98 5.33
C TYR A 50 1.54 -1.63 5.74
N TRP A 51 1.20 -0.34 5.82
CA TRP A 51 -0.14 0.09 6.21
C TRP A 51 -1.23 -0.37 5.22
N HIS A 52 -0.92 -0.40 3.92
CA HIS A 52 -1.82 -0.96 2.91
C HIS A 52 -2.06 -2.46 3.15
N GLY A 53 -0.98 -3.23 3.36
CA GLY A 53 -1.06 -4.64 3.72
C GLY A 53 -1.90 -4.88 4.97
N HIS A 54 -1.62 -4.14 6.04
CA HIS A 54 -2.34 -4.20 7.31
C HIS A 54 -3.84 -3.99 7.16
N ARG A 55 -4.25 -2.94 6.43
CA ARG A 55 -5.66 -2.67 6.14
C ARG A 55 -6.34 -3.82 5.41
N ASN A 56 -5.67 -4.43 4.45
CA ASN A 56 -6.20 -5.56 3.70
C ASN A 56 -6.34 -6.79 4.61
N GLY A 57 -5.30 -7.14 5.37
CA GLY A 57 -5.32 -8.27 6.30
C GLY A 57 -6.40 -8.13 7.38
N SER A 58 -6.54 -6.94 7.98
CA SER A 58 -7.59 -6.68 8.97
C SER A 58 -9.00 -6.76 8.38
N ARG A 59 -9.21 -6.31 7.13
CA ARG A 59 -10.50 -6.43 6.44
C ARG A 59 -10.85 -7.88 6.16
N ASP A 60 -9.93 -8.63 5.57
CA ASP A 60 -10.15 -10.04 5.21
C ASP A 60 -10.39 -10.92 6.43
N ALA A 61 -9.81 -10.55 7.57
CA ALA A 61 -10.01 -11.23 8.84
C ALA A 61 -11.23 -10.72 9.62
N GLY A 62 -12.06 -9.84 9.04
CA GLY A 62 -13.29 -9.33 9.64
C GLY A 62 -13.10 -8.38 10.82
N ARG A 63 -11.90 -7.82 11.02
CA ARG A 63 -11.55 -6.90 12.11
C ARG A 63 -11.79 -5.43 11.76
N ARG A 64 -12.02 -5.17 10.48
CA ARG A 64 -12.30 -3.86 9.91
C ARG A 64 -13.33 -4.02 8.80
N GLU A 65 -14.29 -3.11 8.76
CA GLU A 65 -15.21 -3.00 7.62
C GLU A 65 -14.51 -2.39 6.40
N GLY A 66 -14.95 -2.79 5.21
CA GLY A 66 -14.49 -2.16 3.99
C GLY A 66 -14.96 -0.69 3.92
N ASP A 67 -14.16 0.18 3.32
CA ASP A 67 -14.50 1.59 3.11
C ASP A 67 -14.48 2.00 1.63
N MET A 68 -14.82 3.26 1.37
CA MET A 68 -14.87 3.80 0.01
C MET A 68 -13.52 3.72 -0.71
N TRP A 69 -12.39 3.76 0.02
CA TRP A 69 -11.06 3.73 -0.57
C TRP A 69 -10.70 2.33 -1.06
N ASP A 70 -11.11 1.30 -0.31
CA ASP A 70 -11.01 -0.08 -0.80
C ASP A 70 -11.80 -0.27 -2.09
N SER A 71 -12.98 0.35 -2.18
CA SER A 71 -13.86 0.26 -3.35
C SER A 71 -13.28 0.98 -4.56
N ILE A 72 -12.69 2.17 -4.35
CA ILE A 72 -11.97 2.92 -5.39
C ILE A 72 -10.80 2.10 -5.93
N LEU A 73 -9.96 1.53 -5.05
CA LEU A 73 -8.85 0.70 -5.49
C LEU A 73 -9.34 -0.53 -6.24
N THR A 74 -10.37 -1.22 -5.71
CA THR A 74 -10.99 -2.38 -6.37
C THR A 74 -11.45 -2.04 -7.79
N ALA A 75 -12.15 -0.91 -7.97
CA ALA A 75 -12.58 -0.46 -9.29
C ALA A 75 -11.40 -0.13 -10.23
N ALA A 76 -10.30 0.41 -9.69
CA ALA A 76 -9.10 0.69 -10.48
C ALA A 76 -8.37 -0.58 -10.93
N VAL A 77 -8.39 -1.65 -10.11
CA VAL A 77 -7.61 -2.89 -10.34
C VAL A 77 -8.40 -4.05 -10.93
N CYS A 78 -9.73 -4.03 -10.86
CA CYS A 78 -10.59 -5.00 -11.53
C CYS A 78 -11.06 -4.43 -12.88
N PRO A 79 -10.65 -5.01 -14.03
CA PRO A 79 -11.11 -4.52 -15.33
C PRO A 79 -12.56 -4.91 -15.60
N GLY A 80 -13.30 -4.02 -16.27
CA GLY A 80 -14.69 -4.23 -16.70
C GLY A 80 -14.88 -4.72 -18.15
N GLY A 81 -13.85 -5.30 -18.81
CA GLY A 81 -13.94 -5.68 -20.23
C GLY A 81 -12.90 -6.72 -20.68
N ARG A 82 -13.20 -7.44 -21.77
CA ARG A 82 -12.43 -8.59 -22.30
C ARG A 82 -10.96 -8.27 -22.59
N GLY A 83 -10.10 -9.19 -22.16
CA GLY A 83 -8.64 -9.07 -22.16
C GLY A 83 -8.14 -9.18 -20.73
N ILE A 84 -8.15 -10.39 -20.16
CA ILE A 84 -7.77 -10.62 -18.76
C ILE A 84 -6.24 -10.57 -18.67
N ASP A 85 -5.69 -9.37 -18.62
CA ASP A 85 -4.40 -9.20 -17.96
C ASP A 85 -4.66 -9.30 -16.46
N THR A 86 -3.99 -10.26 -15.81
CA THR A 86 -4.08 -10.45 -14.36
C THR A 86 -3.67 -9.16 -13.63
N LEU A 87 -4.14 -8.96 -12.39
CA LEU A 87 -3.66 -7.83 -11.57
C LEU A 87 -2.13 -7.79 -11.51
N ALA A 88 -1.49 -8.96 -11.39
CA ALA A 88 -0.04 -9.08 -11.43
C ALA A 88 0.55 -8.49 -12.73
N ALA A 89 0.05 -8.93 -13.90
CA ALA A 89 0.53 -8.42 -15.19
C ALA A 89 0.35 -6.89 -15.33
N ARG A 90 -0.77 -6.35 -14.85
CA ARG A 90 -1.04 -4.91 -14.90
C ARG A 90 -0.14 -4.12 -13.93
N THR A 91 0.12 -4.66 -12.75
CA THR A 91 1.04 -4.06 -11.77
C THR A 91 2.48 -4.10 -12.29
N ASP A 92 2.90 -5.19 -12.92
CA ASP A 92 4.23 -5.31 -13.53
C ASP A 92 4.40 -4.33 -14.69
N ALA A 93 3.39 -4.20 -15.56
CA ALA A 93 3.41 -3.18 -16.61
C ALA A 93 3.51 -1.76 -16.03
N ALA A 94 2.81 -1.47 -14.94
CA ALA A 94 2.93 -0.19 -14.24
C ALA A 94 4.33 0.02 -13.64
N ARG A 95 4.94 -1.02 -13.07
CA ARG A 95 6.32 -0.99 -12.56
C ARG A 95 7.33 -0.74 -13.67
N ASP A 96 7.14 -1.33 -14.84
CA ASP A 96 7.99 -1.09 -16.01
C ASP A 96 7.90 0.37 -16.49
N VAL A 97 6.68 0.94 -16.51
CA VAL A 97 6.48 2.37 -16.79
C VAL A 97 7.23 3.23 -15.75
N LEU A 98 7.04 2.96 -14.46
CA LEU A 98 7.74 3.68 -13.38
C LEU A 98 9.27 3.59 -13.51
N ARG A 99 9.80 2.42 -13.87
CA ARG A 99 11.23 2.22 -14.13
C ARG A 99 11.71 3.05 -15.31
N SER A 100 10.92 3.12 -16.39
CA SER A 100 11.29 3.88 -17.59
C SER A 100 11.37 5.39 -17.37
N ILE A 101 10.62 5.92 -16.40
CA ILE A 101 10.63 7.35 -16.03
C ILE A 101 11.56 7.66 -14.84
N GLY A 102 12.28 6.67 -14.32
CA GLY A 102 13.22 6.85 -13.19
C GLY A 102 12.56 6.89 -11.80
N GLU A 103 11.28 6.51 -11.68
CA GLU A 103 10.54 6.43 -10.41
C GLU A 103 10.48 5.01 -9.84
N ALA A 104 11.42 4.13 -10.23
CA ALA A 104 11.49 2.78 -9.70
C ALA A 104 11.48 2.81 -8.16
N SER A 105 10.68 1.93 -7.54
CA SER A 105 10.54 1.80 -6.08
C SER A 105 11.92 1.88 -5.43
N ALA A 106 12.25 3.06 -4.92
CA ALA A 106 13.44 3.25 -4.12
C ALA A 106 13.15 2.54 -2.80
N PRO A 107 14.07 1.71 -2.28
CA PRO A 107 13.91 1.17 -0.93
C PRO A 107 13.64 2.33 0.03
N PRO A 108 12.76 2.15 1.03
CA PRO A 108 12.41 3.21 1.97
C PRO A 108 13.70 3.83 2.50
N MET A 109 13.80 5.16 2.43
CA MET A 109 14.93 5.91 2.96
C MET A 109 15.25 5.45 4.38
N ALA A 110 16.28 4.62 4.52
CA ALA A 110 16.88 4.32 5.79
C ALA A 110 17.47 5.61 6.34
N ASP A 111 16.97 6.01 7.50
CA ASP A 111 17.60 6.89 8.48
C ASP A 111 18.27 8.16 7.92
N ARG A 112 17.50 9.25 7.83
CA ARG A 112 18.09 10.57 8.02
C ARG A 112 18.39 10.71 9.51
N THR A 113 19.59 10.29 9.88
CA THR A 113 20.21 10.57 11.16
C THR A 113 20.03 12.06 11.46
N LEU A 114 19.20 12.38 12.46
CA LEU A 114 19.12 13.73 13.00
C LEU A 114 20.50 14.06 13.60
N PRO A 115 21.15 15.18 13.24
CA PRO A 115 22.37 15.57 13.94
C PRO A 115 22.02 15.83 15.41
N SER A 116 22.74 15.13 16.30
CA SER A 116 22.70 15.41 17.73
C SER A 116 22.97 16.88 17.95
N ARG A 117 22.06 17.56 18.64
CA ARG A 117 22.30 18.90 19.16
C ARG A 117 23.47 18.81 20.15
N SER A 118 24.54 19.52 19.83
CA SER A 118 25.54 19.99 20.81
C SER A 118 25.12 21.35 21.34
#